data_AF-A0A1G3PJP9-F1
#
_entry.id   AF-A0A1G3PJP9-F1
#
_cell.length_a   1.000
_cell.length_b   1.000
_cell.length_c   1.000
_cell.angle_alpha   90.00
_cell.angle_beta   90.00
_cell.angle_gamma   90.00
#
_symmetry.space_group_name_H-M   'P 1'
#
loop_
_entity.id
_entity.type
_entity.pdbx_description
1 polymer ?
#
loop_
_entity_poly.entity_id
_entity_poly.type
_entity_poly.pdbx_seq_one_letter_code
_entity_poly.pdbx_strand_id
1 'polypeptide(L)'
;MIRLNGIDARQTVDARERFFEQVCSGIGGDYIILRTCDRVEVYTDDGRPSPAPIAAARHLFRVAAGLESPFVGEAQILHQLRKAYEDARKAGHVSAALHRLFQSALHAGKKARSGTNIGRGAVSHSQAAAEIVTREAPNLSSSVITFIGVNRLNRGMIRFLAARGSGAILVGNRTWEHARQMADELHLSAFHLDDLADVLARTNILISAPSAPHLIVKTAQFPAGRPMLILDLAVPRDIDETIGGLPGVTLYNIEDVEKRALHNLEVRRKEIESAEEIVENELNRYIVEYEKRRMLKSV
;
A
#
# COMPACT_ATOMS: atom_id res chain seq x y z
N MET A 1 10.89 -22.21 -23.16
CA MET A 1 11.02 -20.78 -23.50
C MET A 1 10.01 -20.03 -22.66
N ILE A 2 10.51 -19.13 -21.82
CA ILE A 2 9.64 -18.34 -20.94
C ILE A 2 9.00 -17.20 -21.72
N ARG A 3 7.69 -16.99 -21.53
CA ARG A 3 6.92 -15.87 -22.09
C ARG A 3 6.12 -15.18 -21.01
N LEU A 4 5.92 -13.87 -21.19
CA LEU A 4 5.03 -13.04 -20.38
C LEU A 4 3.89 -12.55 -21.26
N ASN A 5 2.66 -12.71 -20.81
CA ASN A 5 1.49 -12.05 -21.36
C ASN A 5 0.67 -11.45 -20.21
N GLY A 6 0.18 -10.22 -20.35
CA GLY A 6 -0.56 -9.58 -19.28
C GLY A 6 -1.13 -8.23 -19.63
N ILE A 7 -2.06 -7.78 -18.78
CA ILE A 7 -2.66 -6.45 -18.84
C ILE A 7 -2.66 -5.81 -17.45
N ASP A 8 -2.59 -4.48 -17.41
CA ASP A 8 -2.41 -3.70 -16.18
C ASP A 8 -3.52 -2.65 -15.97
N ALA A 9 -3.27 -1.71 -15.07
CA ALA A 9 -4.20 -0.66 -14.66
C ALA A 9 -4.56 0.33 -15.79
N ARG A 10 -3.84 0.31 -16.92
CA ARG A 10 -4.19 1.11 -18.11
C ARG A 10 -5.44 0.59 -18.82
N GLN A 11 -5.89 -0.62 -18.48
CA GLN A 11 -7.12 -1.22 -19.01
C GLN A 11 -8.26 -1.12 -17.97
N THR A 12 -9.50 -1.37 -18.39
CA THR A 12 -10.65 -1.39 -17.47
C THR A 12 -10.63 -2.63 -16.56
N VAL A 13 -11.38 -2.59 -15.45
CA VAL A 13 -11.56 -3.75 -14.56
C VAL A 13 -12.16 -4.93 -15.33
N ASP A 14 -13.23 -4.69 -16.09
CA ASP A 14 -13.88 -5.71 -16.92
C ASP A 14 -12.92 -6.35 -17.93
N ALA A 15 -12.01 -5.57 -18.52
CA ALA A 15 -11.00 -6.10 -19.42
C ALA A 15 -10.02 -7.05 -18.70
N ARG A 16 -9.64 -6.71 -17.45
CA ARG A 16 -8.81 -7.56 -16.58
C ARG A 16 -9.51 -8.86 -16.20
N GLU A 17 -10.81 -8.81 -15.90
CA GLU A 17 -11.60 -10.01 -15.58
C GLU A 17 -11.73 -10.95 -16.78
N ARG A 18 -12.10 -10.41 -17.95
CA ARG A 18 -12.20 -11.21 -19.18
C ARG A 18 -10.87 -11.85 -19.58
N PHE A 19 -9.77 -11.12 -19.46
CA PHE A 19 -8.45 -11.67 -19.75
C PHE A 19 -8.09 -12.82 -18.79
N PHE A 20 -8.39 -12.67 -17.50
CA PHE A 20 -8.15 -13.71 -16.51
C PHE A 20 -8.95 -14.99 -16.83
N GLU A 21 -10.23 -14.86 -17.16
CA GLU A 21 -11.07 -16.00 -17.58
C GLU A 21 -10.52 -16.68 -18.83
N GLN A 22 -10.13 -15.90 -19.84
CA GLN A 22 -9.54 -16.41 -21.07
C GLN A 22 -8.25 -17.20 -20.77
N VAL A 23 -7.37 -16.67 -19.93
CA VAL A 23 -6.15 -17.34 -19.49
C VAL A 23 -6.47 -18.66 -18.80
N CYS A 24 -7.37 -18.67 -17.81
CA CYS A 24 -7.70 -19.88 -17.06
C CYS A 24 -8.32 -20.98 -17.94
N SER A 25 -9.06 -20.60 -18.99
CA SER A 25 -9.72 -21.55 -19.88
C SER A 25 -8.78 -22.23 -20.89
N GLY A 26 -7.64 -21.61 -21.22
CA GLY A 26 -6.75 -22.04 -22.31
C GLY A 26 -5.32 -22.37 -21.92
N ILE A 27 -4.96 -22.27 -20.62
CA ILE A 27 -3.59 -22.45 -20.18
C ILE A 27 -3.28 -23.92 -19.86
N GLY A 28 -2.21 -24.44 -20.45
CA GLY A 28 -1.66 -25.77 -20.18
C GLY A 28 -0.14 -25.71 -20.00
N GLY A 29 0.43 -26.75 -19.38
CA GLY A 29 1.86 -26.84 -19.12
C GLY A 29 2.31 -26.07 -17.86
N ASP A 30 3.53 -25.54 -17.90
CA ASP A 30 4.12 -24.80 -16.79
C ASP A 30 3.77 -23.32 -16.87
N TYR A 31 3.18 -22.78 -15.79
CA TYR A 31 2.77 -21.40 -15.70
C TYR A 31 2.70 -20.85 -14.27
N ILE A 32 2.75 -19.52 -14.14
CA ILE A 32 2.42 -18.78 -12.92
C ILE A 32 1.56 -17.57 -13.29
N ILE A 33 0.41 -17.41 -12.62
CA ILE A 33 -0.51 -16.28 -12.82
C ILE A 33 -0.38 -15.32 -11.63
N LEU A 34 -0.01 -14.07 -11.90
CA LEU A 34 -0.04 -12.98 -10.94
C LEU A 34 -1.31 -12.16 -11.16
N ARG A 35 -2.22 -12.22 -10.19
CA ARG A 35 -3.46 -11.42 -10.18
C ARG A 35 -3.46 -10.45 -9.01
N THR A 36 -3.64 -9.17 -9.33
CA THR A 36 -3.86 -8.09 -8.36
C THR A 36 -5.03 -7.21 -8.82
N CYS A 37 -5.38 -6.16 -8.07
CA CYS A 37 -6.36 -5.16 -8.50
C CYS A 37 -5.92 -4.41 -9.79
N ASP A 38 -4.61 -4.27 -9.96
CA ASP A 38 -3.99 -3.44 -10.99
C ASP A 38 -3.37 -4.23 -12.13
N ARG A 39 -3.29 -5.57 -12.04
CA ARG A 39 -2.73 -6.40 -13.12
C ARG A 39 -3.24 -7.83 -13.13
N VAL A 40 -3.22 -8.41 -14.32
CA VAL A 40 -3.30 -9.85 -14.55
C VAL A 40 -2.17 -10.22 -15.50
N GLU A 41 -1.20 -10.97 -15.00
CA GLU A 41 0.00 -11.38 -15.74
C GLU A 41 0.19 -12.88 -15.67
N VAL A 42 0.65 -13.45 -16.78
CA VAL A 42 0.85 -14.88 -16.96
C VAL A 42 2.25 -15.12 -17.47
N TYR A 43 3.00 -15.87 -16.70
CA TYR A 43 4.33 -16.35 -17.08
C TYR A 43 4.22 -17.82 -17.46
N THR A 44 4.54 -18.17 -18.70
CA THR A 44 4.51 -19.56 -19.18
C THR A 44 5.89 -20.04 -19.55
N ASP A 45 6.13 -21.34 -19.48
CA ASP A 45 7.34 -21.97 -20.01
C ASP A 45 6.97 -23.21 -20.82
N ASP A 46 7.35 -23.21 -22.10
CA ASP A 46 7.12 -24.35 -23.01
C ASP A 46 8.27 -25.36 -23.03
N GLY A 47 9.25 -25.22 -22.14
CA GLY A 47 10.40 -26.13 -22.00
C GLY A 47 11.43 -26.05 -23.14
N ARG A 48 11.15 -25.34 -24.24
CA ARG A 48 12.09 -25.21 -25.36
C ARG A 48 13.34 -24.42 -24.94
N PRO A 49 14.54 -24.82 -25.38
CA PRO A 49 15.75 -24.03 -25.20
C PRO A 49 15.56 -22.64 -25.81
N SER A 50 15.86 -21.60 -25.03
CA SER A 50 15.85 -20.21 -25.48
C SER A 50 16.94 -19.43 -24.77
N PRO A 51 17.40 -18.29 -25.31
CA PRO A 51 18.15 -17.31 -24.53
C PRO A 51 17.40 -16.90 -23.26
N ALA A 52 18.10 -16.25 -22.34
CA ALA A 52 17.49 -15.66 -21.16
C ALA A 52 16.28 -14.77 -21.54
N PRO A 53 15.13 -14.89 -20.84
CA PRO A 53 13.93 -14.10 -21.15
C PRO A 53 14.04 -12.68 -20.58
N ILE A 54 14.99 -11.88 -21.10
CA ILE A 54 15.43 -10.61 -20.50
C ILE A 54 14.25 -9.66 -20.23
N ALA A 55 13.36 -9.46 -21.21
CA ALA A 55 12.23 -8.54 -21.05
C ALA A 55 11.24 -9.00 -19.96
N ALA A 56 10.87 -10.28 -19.96
CA ALA A 56 9.97 -10.83 -18.94
C ALA A 56 10.61 -10.84 -17.55
N ALA A 57 11.91 -11.13 -17.47
CA ALA A 57 12.66 -11.10 -16.23
C ALA A 57 12.79 -9.68 -15.67
N ARG A 58 13.19 -8.71 -16.50
CA ARG A 58 13.25 -7.29 -16.10
C ARG A 58 11.91 -6.81 -15.56
N HIS A 59 10.83 -7.07 -16.30
CA HIS A 59 9.48 -6.71 -15.88
C HIS A 59 9.13 -7.31 -14.52
N LEU A 60 9.30 -8.63 -14.37
CA LEU A 60 9.02 -9.33 -13.12
C LEU A 60 9.84 -8.79 -11.93
N PHE A 61 11.11 -8.44 -12.15
CA PHE A 61 11.99 -7.91 -11.10
C PHE A 61 11.53 -6.51 -10.69
N ARG A 62 11.14 -5.67 -11.65
CA ARG A 62 10.54 -4.36 -11.40
C ARG A 62 9.21 -4.46 -10.67
N VAL A 63 8.35 -5.42 -11.03
CA VAL A 63 7.11 -5.74 -10.30
C VAL A 63 7.41 -6.15 -8.86
N ALA A 64 8.38 -7.05 -8.63
CA ALA A 64 8.77 -7.49 -7.29
C ALA A 64 9.32 -6.34 -6.42
N ALA A 65 10.08 -5.42 -7.04
CA ALA A 65 10.56 -4.20 -6.40
C ALA A 65 9.46 -3.16 -6.14
N GLY A 66 8.29 -3.30 -6.78
CA GLY A 66 7.18 -2.36 -6.67
C GLY A 66 7.32 -1.12 -7.55
N LEU A 67 8.20 -1.16 -8.56
CA LEU A 67 8.45 -0.08 -9.52
C LEU A 67 7.38 0.01 -10.61
N GLU A 68 6.61 -1.07 -10.81
CA GLU A 68 5.49 -1.11 -11.77
C GLU A 68 4.13 -0.79 -11.11
N SER A 69 4.12 -0.41 -9.83
CA SER A 69 2.89 -0.10 -9.09
C SER A 69 2.51 1.39 -9.23
N PRO A 70 1.22 1.74 -9.41
CA PRO A 70 0.75 3.12 -9.26
C PRO A 70 1.13 3.71 -7.90
N PHE A 71 1.21 2.85 -6.87
CA PHE A 71 1.73 3.16 -5.55
C PHE A 71 3.13 2.57 -5.40
N VAL A 72 4.13 3.30 -5.90
CA VAL A 72 5.54 2.88 -5.88
C VAL A 72 5.96 2.51 -4.45
N GLY A 73 6.51 1.30 -4.29
CA GLY A 73 7.03 0.80 -3.02
C GLY A 73 6.03 0.02 -2.14
N GLU A 74 4.76 -0.17 -2.55
CA GLU A 74 3.80 -0.92 -1.74
C GLU A 74 4.28 -2.35 -1.45
N ALA A 75 4.35 -2.76 -0.18
CA ALA A 75 4.83 -4.09 0.20
C ALA A 75 3.92 -5.24 -0.27
N GLN A 76 2.67 -4.93 -0.63
CA GLN A 76 1.65 -5.90 -0.97
C GLN A 76 1.98 -6.69 -2.24
N ILE A 77 2.59 -6.07 -3.25
CA ILE A 77 2.92 -6.74 -4.52
C ILE A 77 3.92 -7.89 -4.34
N LEU A 78 4.93 -7.74 -3.48
CA LEU A 78 5.92 -8.79 -3.23
C LEU A 78 5.29 -10.00 -2.52
N HIS A 79 4.33 -9.76 -1.63
CA HIS A 79 3.57 -10.80 -0.95
C HIS A 79 2.61 -11.52 -1.92
N GLN A 80 1.90 -10.76 -2.77
CA GLN A 80 1.04 -11.32 -3.81
C GLN A 80 1.84 -12.15 -4.82
N LEU A 81 3.02 -11.69 -5.21
CA LEU A 81 3.92 -12.42 -6.08
C LEU A 81 4.39 -13.74 -5.45
N ARG A 82 4.79 -13.70 -4.16
CA ARG A 82 5.15 -14.90 -3.41
C ARG A 82 3.98 -15.89 -3.37
N LYS A 83 2.78 -15.41 -3.09
CA LYS A 83 1.57 -16.24 -3.05
C LYS A 83 1.28 -16.89 -4.40
N ALA A 84 1.29 -16.11 -5.49
CA ALA A 84 1.10 -16.61 -6.86
C ALA A 84 2.09 -17.74 -7.21
N TYR A 85 3.37 -17.54 -6.86
CA TYR A 85 4.40 -18.56 -7.05
C TYR A 85 4.13 -19.81 -6.20
N GLU A 86 3.79 -19.67 -4.92
CA GLU A 86 3.53 -20.79 -4.03
C GLU A 86 2.30 -21.60 -4.45
N ASP A 87 1.24 -20.92 -4.90
CA ASP A 87 0.01 -21.53 -5.39
C ASP A 87 0.29 -22.36 -6.66
N ALA A 88 0.99 -21.78 -7.64
CA ALA A 88 1.39 -22.49 -8.86
C ALA A 88 2.32 -23.68 -8.56
N ARG A 89 3.25 -23.52 -7.60
CA ARG A 89 4.18 -24.59 -7.21
C ARG A 89 3.44 -25.77 -6.58
N LYS A 90 2.47 -25.49 -5.70
CA LYS A 90 1.63 -26.54 -5.08
C LYS A 90 0.77 -27.28 -6.10
N ALA A 91 0.32 -26.57 -7.14
CA ALA A 91 -0.44 -27.15 -8.24
C ALA A 91 0.43 -27.91 -9.27
N GLY A 92 1.77 -27.91 -9.12
CA GLY A 92 2.66 -28.65 -10.02
C GLY A 92 2.90 -27.97 -11.37
N HIS A 93 2.60 -26.67 -11.50
CA HIS A 93 2.73 -25.90 -12.76
C HIS A 93 4.06 -25.14 -12.88
N VAL A 94 5.05 -25.39 -12.01
CA VAL A 94 6.27 -24.58 -11.97
C VAL A 94 7.46 -25.37 -12.49
N SER A 95 7.85 -25.05 -13.72
CA SER A 95 9.09 -25.55 -14.33
C SER A 95 10.32 -25.13 -13.51
N ALA A 96 11.43 -25.86 -13.68
CA ALA A 96 12.70 -25.47 -13.06
C ALA A 96 13.18 -24.07 -13.51
N ALA A 97 12.83 -23.63 -14.72
CA ALA A 97 13.19 -22.31 -15.23
C ALA A 97 12.31 -21.22 -14.61
N LEU A 98 10.98 -21.42 -14.56
CA LEU A 98 10.05 -20.52 -13.87
C LEU A 98 10.37 -20.40 -12.38
N HIS A 99 10.73 -21.52 -11.73
CA HIS A 99 11.16 -21.53 -10.34
C HIS A 99 12.33 -20.56 -10.11
N ARG A 100 13.39 -20.68 -10.92
CA ARG A 100 14.57 -19.82 -10.80
C ARG A 100 14.22 -18.36 -11.05
N LEU A 101 13.47 -18.08 -12.12
CA LEU A 101 13.04 -16.73 -12.47
C LEU A 101 12.30 -16.05 -11.30
N PHE A 102 11.31 -16.73 -10.70
CA PHE A 102 10.53 -16.18 -9.60
C PHE A 102 11.33 -16.07 -8.30
N GLN A 103 12.21 -17.02 -7.99
CA GLN A 103 13.09 -16.90 -6.82
C GLN A 103 14.07 -15.73 -6.95
N SER A 104 14.68 -15.55 -8.12
CA SER A 104 15.55 -14.41 -8.40
C SER A 104 14.80 -13.08 -8.32
N ALA A 105 13.58 -13.02 -8.86
CA ALA A 105 12.74 -11.83 -8.75
C ALA A 105 12.34 -11.50 -7.30
N LEU A 106 11.93 -12.51 -6.52
CA LEU A 106 11.61 -12.34 -5.10
C LEU A 106 12.85 -11.89 -4.30
N HIS A 107 14.04 -12.39 -4.64
CA HIS A 107 15.30 -11.94 -4.05
C HIS A 107 15.60 -10.48 -4.40
N ALA A 108 15.51 -10.11 -5.69
CA ALA A 108 15.72 -8.74 -6.16
C ALA A 108 14.74 -7.76 -5.48
N GLY A 109 13.45 -8.11 -5.41
CA GLY A 109 12.44 -7.30 -4.73
C GLY A 109 12.71 -7.11 -3.25
N LYS A 110 13.15 -8.16 -2.53
CA LYS A 110 13.58 -8.03 -1.12
C LYS A 110 14.79 -7.12 -0.99
N LYS A 111 15.79 -7.31 -1.84
CA LYS A 111 17.05 -6.56 -1.80
C LYS A 111 16.85 -5.07 -2.11
N ALA A 112 16.03 -4.75 -3.12
CA ALA A 112 15.66 -3.37 -3.43
C ALA A 112 14.99 -2.70 -2.23
N ARG A 113 14.07 -3.41 -1.54
CA ARG A 113 13.36 -2.88 -0.37
C ARG A 113 14.22 -2.72 0.89
N SER A 114 15.20 -3.60 1.10
CA SER A 114 16.13 -3.49 2.22
C SER A 114 17.29 -2.54 1.95
N GLY A 115 17.68 -2.41 0.68
CA GLY A 115 18.82 -1.60 0.24
C GLY A 115 18.47 -0.16 -0.11
N THR A 116 17.18 0.17 -0.26
CA THR A 116 16.71 1.53 -0.51
C THR A 116 15.53 1.87 0.38
N ASN A 117 15.17 3.15 0.46
CA ASN A 117 13.99 3.61 1.19
C ASN A 117 12.68 3.36 0.39
N ILE A 118 12.73 2.73 -0.79
CA ILE A 118 11.52 2.36 -1.56
C ILE A 118 10.58 1.45 -0.76
N GLY A 119 11.13 0.61 0.12
CA GLY A 119 10.37 -0.27 1.02
C GLY A 119 10.01 0.37 2.37
N ARG A 120 10.71 1.44 2.78
CA ARG A 120 10.45 2.20 4.01
C ARG A 120 9.32 3.22 3.86
N GLY A 121 8.91 3.49 2.63
CA GLY A 121 7.97 4.56 2.31
C GLY A 121 7.20 4.31 1.01
N ALA A 122 6.43 3.23 0.94
CA ALA A 122 5.07 3.46 0.47
C ALA A 122 4.47 4.39 1.51
N VAL A 123 4.49 5.71 1.26
CA VAL A 123 3.71 6.66 2.02
C VAL A 123 2.26 6.25 1.76
N SER A 124 1.78 5.29 2.56
CA SER A 124 0.37 5.00 2.61
C SER A 124 -0.33 6.29 3.00
N HIS A 125 -1.58 6.49 2.59
CA HIS A 125 -2.36 7.65 3.03
C HIS A 125 -2.26 7.85 4.56
N SER A 126 -2.16 6.76 5.33
CA SER A 126 -1.87 6.77 6.76
C SER A 126 -0.56 7.49 7.14
N GLN A 127 0.55 7.21 6.46
CA GLN A 127 1.83 7.86 6.77
C GLN A 127 1.83 9.32 6.32
N ALA A 128 1.32 9.64 5.13
CA ALA A 128 1.19 11.03 4.69
C ALA A 128 0.34 11.84 5.66
N ALA A 129 -0.81 11.29 6.05
CA ALA A 129 -1.70 11.91 7.03
C ALA A 129 -1.00 12.09 8.39
N ALA A 130 -0.25 11.09 8.86
CA ALA A 130 0.47 11.19 10.13
C ALA A 130 1.65 12.18 10.08
N GLU A 131 2.31 12.34 8.93
CA GLU A 131 3.33 13.38 8.70
C GLU A 131 2.70 14.78 8.69
N ILE A 132 1.50 14.94 8.11
CA ILE A 132 0.73 16.18 8.21
C ILE A 132 0.47 16.50 9.67
N VAL A 133 -0.07 15.55 10.44
CA VAL A 133 -0.31 15.72 11.88
C VAL A 133 0.97 16.12 12.62
N THR A 134 2.08 15.44 12.38
CA THR A 134 3.36 15.71 13.06
C THR A 134 3.91 17.11 12.76
N ARG A 135 3.72 17.60 11.53
CA ARG A 135 4.20 18.92 11.11
C ARG A 135 3.30 20.06 11.59
N GLU A 136 1.99 19.86 11.55
CA GLU A 136 1.00 20.90 11.87
C GLU A 136 0.69 20.96 13.37
N ALA A 137 0.99 19.90 14.14
CA ALA A 137 0.79 19.87 15.59
C ALA A 137 2.10 20.21 16.34
N PRO A 138 2.28 21.45 16.84
CA PRO A 138 3.52 21.87 17.48
C PRO A 138 3.87 21.09 18.77
N ASN A 139 2.88 20.53 19.47
CA ASN A 139 3.09 19.71 20.68
C ASN A 139 2.28 18.40 20.62
N LEU A 140 2.77 17.42 19.85
CA LEU A 140 2.09 16.14 19.67
C LEU A 140 1.92 15.35 20.99
N SER A 141 2.88 15.46 21.92
CA SER A 141 2.90 14.73 23.20
C SER A 141 1.85 15.20 24.21
N SER A 142 1.40 16.45 24.12
CA SER A 142 0.34 17.00 24.95
C SER A 142 -1.01 17.07 24.22
N SER A 143 -1.09 16.63 22.97
CA SER A 143 -2.30 16.71 22.16
C SER A 143 -3.23 15.54 22.45
N VAL A 144 -4.53 15.83 22.49
CA VAL A 144 -5.59 14.84 22.45
C VAL A 144 -5.97 14.57 20.99
N ILE A 145 -5.72 13.34 20.55
CA ILE A 145 -5.96 12.87 19.17
C ILE A 145 -7.17 11.95 19.17
N THR A 146 -8.19 12.31 18.39
CA THR A 146 -9.44 11.55 18.28
C THR A 146 -9.54 10.96 16.89
N PHE A 147 -9.71 9.64 16.83
CA PHE A 147 -9.98 8.88 15.61
C PHE A 147 -11.45 8.49 15.54
N ILE A 148 -12.05 8.67 14.36
CA ILE A 148 -13.36 8.10 14.02
C ILE A 148 -13.15 7.04 12.93
N GLY A 149 -13.62 5.83 13.22
CA GLY A 149 -13.57 4.69 12.31
C GLY A 149 -12.45 3.70 12.63
N VAL A 150 -12.76 2.41 12.39
CA VAL A 150 -11.85 1.28 12.61
C VAL A 150 -11.46 0.67 11.27
N ASN A 151 -10.28 1.01 10.76
CA ASN A 151 -9.78 0.54 9.47
C ASN A 151 -8.24 0.42 9.45
N ARG A 152 -7.67 -0.08 8.34
CA ARG A 152 -6.22 -0.26 8.17
C ARG A 152 -5.45 1.07 8.21
N LEU A 153 -6.05 2.14 7.68
CA LEU A 153 -5.48 3.48 7.61
C LEU A 153 -5.28 4.04 9.03
N ASN A 154 -6.35 4.14 9.83
CA ASN A 154 -6.29 4.66 11.19
C ASN A 154 -5.34 3.83 12.06
N ARG A 155 -5.35 2.49 11.94
CA ARG A 155 -4.38 1.63 12.65
C ARG A 155 -2.92 1.94 12.27
N GLY A 156 -2.65 2.26 11.01
CA GLY A 156 -1.33 2.68 10.54
C GLY A 156 -0.92 4.03 11.12
N MET A 157 -1.83 5.00 11.09
CA MET A 157 -1.62 6.34 11.66
C MET A 157 -1.34 6.29 13.15
N ILE A 158 -2.17 5.57 13.92
CA ILE A 158 -2.04 5.43 15.37
C ILE A 158 -0.66 4.89 15.72
N ARG A 159 -0.23 3.79 15.07
CA ARG A 159 1.12 3.23 15.32
C ARG A 159 2.23 4.22 15.02
N PHE A 160 2.09 4.99 13.94
CA PHE A 160 3.10 5.98 13.55
C PHE A 160 3.19 7.15 14.55
N LEU A 161 2.04 7.65 15.01
CA LEU A 161 1.97 8.76 15.97
C LEU A 161 2.42 8.32 17.37
N ALA A 162 2.02 7.12 17.80
CA ALA A 162 2.46 6.52 19.06
C ALA A 162 3.99 6.34 19.09
N ALA A 163 4.59 5.87 17.98
CA ALA A 163 6.04 5.75 17.86
C ALA A 163 6.79 7.10 17.91
N ARG A 164 6.09 8.23 17.77
CA ARG A 164 6.61 9.61 17.88
C ARG A 164 6.25 10.28 19.21
N GLY A 165 5.71 9.52 20.16
CA GLY A 165 5.39 10.03 21.50
C GLY A 165 4.17 10.94 21.52
N SER A 166 3.13 10.61 20.75
CA SER A 166 1.83 11.29 20.86
C SER A 166 1.23 11.21 22.25
N GLY A 167 0.41 12.20 22.60
CA GLY A 167 -0.38 12.22 23.83
C GLY A 167 -1.54 11.22 23.82
N ALA A 168 -2.66 11.62 24.42
CA ALA A 168 -3.83 10.74 24.53
C ALA A 168 -4.46 10.48 23.15
N ILE A 169 -4.69 9.21 22.84
CA ILE A 169 -5.41 8.78 21.64
C ILE A 169 -6.75 8.17 22.03
N LEU A 170 -7.83 8.68 21.43
CA LEU A 170 -9.18 8.15 21.55
C LEU A 170 -9.66 7.58 20.21
N VAL A 171 -10.41 6.49 20.23
CA VAL A 171 -11.03 5.90 19.04
C VAL A 171 -12.53 5.68 19.24
N GLY A 172 -13.33 6.17 18.29
CA GLY A 172 -14.77 6.00 18.24
C GLY A 172 -15.16 5.29 16.96
N ASN A 173 -16.22 4.49 17.01
CA ASN A 173 -16.74 3.79 15.84
C ASN A 173 -18.24 3.54 15.99
N ARG A 174 -18.95 3.42 14.86
CA ARG A 174 -20.39 3.12 14.84
C ARG A 174 -20.70 1.81 15.59
N THR A 175 -19.87 0.81 15.39
CA THR A 175 -19.93 -0.45 16.15
C THR A 175 -18.95 -0.34 17.31
N TRP A 176 -19.48 -0.20 18.52
CA TRP A 176 -18.72 0.01 19.76
C TRP A 176 -17.63 -1.06 19.95
N GLU A 177 -17.98 -2.32 19.71
CA GLU A 177 -17.09 -3.47 19.90
C GLU A 177 -15.80 -3.35 19.08
N HIS A 178 -15.88 -2.82 17.86
CA HIS A 178 -14.71 -2.61 17.01
C HIS A 178 -13.77 -1.52 17.56
N ALA A 179 -14.34 -0.43 18.12
CA ALA A 179 -13.54 0.62 18.75
C ALA A 179 -12.86 0.09 20.00
N ARG A 180 -13.60 -0.62 20.85
CA ARG A 180 -13.06 -1.26 22.06
C ARG A 180 -11.94 -2.23 21.72
N GLN A 181 -12.14 -3.11 20.74
CA GLN A 181 -11.11 -4.06 20.33
C GLN A 181 -9.84 -3.36 19.82
N MET A 182 -9.96 -2.33 18.98
CA MET A 182 -8.78 -1.58 18.53
C MET A 182 -8.07 -0.87 19.69
N ALA A 183 -8.83 -0.30 20.62
CA ALA A 183 -8.29 0.38 21.79
C ALA A 183 -7.51 -0.60 22.70
N ASP A 184 -8.06 -1.78 22.95
CA ASP A 184 -7.39 -2.84 23.72
C ASP A 184 -6.10 -3.30 23.02
N GLU A 185 -6.17 -3.56 21.72
CA GLU A 185 -5.02 -4.01 20.90
C GLU A 185 -3.87 -3.00 20.82
N LEU A 186 -4.17 -1.70 20.88
CA LEU A 186 -3.21 -0.61 20.68
C LEU A 186 -2.97 0.23 21.95
N HIS A 187 -3.53 -0.17 23.09
CA HIS A 187 -3.44 0.53 24.37
C HIS A 187 -3.92 1.99 24.31
N LEU A 188 -5.10 2.21 23.73
CA LEU A 188 -5.75 3.51 23.56
C LEU A 188 -7.02 3.59 24.43
N SER A 189 -7.73 4.72 24.40
CA SER A 189 -9.08 4.83 24.96
C SER A 189 -10.14 4.72 23.87
N ALA A 190 -11.23 3.99 24.12
CA ALA A 190 -12.41 3.99 23.25
C ALA A 190 -13.49 4.95 23.80
N PHE A 191 -14.33 5.50 22.92
CA PHE A 191 -15.50 6.29 23.30
C PHE A 191 -16.73 5.94 22.46
N HIS A 192 -17.93 6.16 23.01
CA HIS A 192 -19.18 6.01 22.26
C HIS A 192 -19.42 7.25 21.40
N LEU A 193 -19.87 7.09 20.16
CA LEU A 193 -20.14 8.22 19.28
C LEU A 193 -21.24 9.16 19.82
N ASP A 194 -22.08 8.68 20.74
CA ASP A 194 -23.05 9.53 21.45
C ASP A 194 -22.36 10.60 22.33
N ASP A 195 -21.13 10.32 22.80
CA ASP A 195 -20.29 11.24 23.59
C ASP A 195 -19.42 12.16 22.70
N LEU A 196 -19.64 12.16 21.37
CA LEU A 196 -18.76 12.83 20.41
C LEU A 196 -18.61 14.33 20.71
N ALA A 197 -19.67 15.03 21.12
CA ALA A 197 -19.60 16.46 21.43
C ALA A 197 -18.61 16.74 22.59
N ASP A 198 -18.66 15.95 23.65
CA ASP A 198 -17.75 16.08 24.80
C ASP A 198 -16.32 15.69 24.44
N VAL A 199 -16.16 14.74 23.51
CA VAL A 199 -14.85 14.34 22.98
C VAL A 199 -14.26 15.45 22.13
N LEU A 200 -15.05 16.07 21.24
CA LEU A 200 -14.62 17.19 20.41
C LEU A 200 -14.22 18.40 21.27
N ALA A 201 -14.93 18.65 22.37
CA ALA A 201 -14.62 19.73 23.31
C ALA A 201 -13.21 19.62 23.93
N ARG A 202 -12.62 18.43 23.98
CA ARG A 202 -11.23 18.19 24.46
C ARG A 202 -10.25 17.83 23.35
N THR A 203 -10.72 17.59 22.13
CA THR A 203 -9.88 17.19 20.99
C THR A 203 -9.01 18.35 20.50
N ASN A 204 -7.76 18.06 20.16
CA ASN A 204 -6.87 18.98 19.45
C ASN A 204 -6.73 18.57 17.98
N ILE A 205 -6.76 17.26 17.72
CA ILE A 205 -6.55 16.67 16.40
C ILE A 205 -7.66 15.64 16.15
N LEU A 206 -8.49 15.86 15.14
CA LEU A 206 -9.55 14.95 14.71
C LEU A 206 -9.14 14.27 13.41
N ILE A 207 -9.20 12.95 13.36
CA ILE A 207 -8.93 12.16 12.16
C ILE A 207 -10.12 11.25 11.90
N SER A 208 -10.78 11.41 10.77
CA SER A 208 -11.93 10.60 10.39
C SER A 208 -11.67 9.82 9.11
N ALA A 209 -11.99 8.53 9.11
CA ALA A 209 -11.92 7.67 7.93
C ALA A 209 -12.98 6.54 7.92
N PRO A 210 -14.22 6.72 8.39
CA PRO A 210 -15.22 5.66 8.39
C PRO A 210 -15.71 5.33 6.99
N SER A 211 -16.30 4.14 6.83
CA SER A 211 -17.16 3.83 5.69
C SER A 211 -18.61 4.17 6.06
N ALA A 212 -18.95 5.46 5.97
CA ALA A 212 -20.29 5.97 6.27
C ALA A 212 -20.82 6.82 5.09
N PRO A 213 -22.09 6.66 4.69
CA PRO A 213 -22.68 7.47 3.60
C PRO A 213 -23.22 8.84 4.08
N HIS A 214 -23.02 9.21 5.35
CA HIS A 214 -23.59 10.41 5.96
C HIS A 214 -22.58 11.12 6.85
N LEU A 215 -22.82 12.42 7.08
CA LEU A 215 -22.06 13.23 8.02
C LEU A 215 -22.18 12.70 9.45
N ILE A 216 -21.03 12.39 10.04
CA ILE A 216 -20.88 12.03 11.45
C ILE A 216 -20.61 13.28 12.29
N VAL A 217 -19.76 14.19 11.80
CA VAL A 217 -19.39 15.42 12.51
C VAL A 217 -20.10 16.59 11.84
N LYS A 218 -21.05 17.19 12.55
CA LYS A 218 -21.83 18.34 12.07
C LYS A 218 -21.36 19.62 12.76
N THR A 219 -21.46 20.76 12.08
CA THR A 219 -21.06 22.07 12.63
C THR A 219 -21.76 22.40 13.95
N ALA A 220 -23.01 21.98 14.13
CA ALA A 220 -23.77 22.18 15.37
C ALA A 220 -23.17 21.49 16.61
N GLN A 221 -22.37 20.43 16.42
CA GLN A 221 -21.71 19.68 17.49
C GLN A 221 -20.26 20.15 17.70
N PHE A 222 -19.77 21.05 16.87
CA PHE A 222 -18.37 21.49 16.91
C PHE A 222 -18.18 22.59 17.96
N PRO A 223 -17.14 22.49 18.83
CA PRO A 223 -16.92 23.48 19.88
C PRO A 223 -16.55 24.85 19.27
N ALA A 224 -17.27 25.90 19.66
CA ALA A 224 -17.01 27.25 19.19
C ALA A 224 -15.64 27.78 19.67
N GLY A 225 -14.88 28.40 18.77
CA GLY A 225 -13.65 29.11 19.08
C GLY A 225 -12.47 28.23 19.51
N ARG A 226 -12.54 26.91 19.33
CA ARG A 226 -11.45 25.99 19.66
C ARG A 226 -10.59 25.69 18.43
N PRO A 227 -9.29 26.00 18.45
CA PRO A 227 -8.40 25.58 17.39
C PRO A 227 -8.31 24.06 17.28
N MET A 228 -8.40 23.52 16.07
CA MET A 228 -8.38 22.08 15.83
C MET A 228 -7.79 21.76 14.46
N LEU A 229 -6.90 20.76 14.42
CA LEU A 229 -6.45 20.15 13.18
C LEU A 229 -7.39 19.00 12.84
N ILE A 230 -7.95 18.98 11.63
CA ILE A 230 -8.91 17.97 11.19
C ILE A 230 -8.40 17.33 9.89
N LEU A 231 -8.42 16.00 9.84
CA LEU A 231 -8.17 15.21 8.64
C LEU A 231 -9.44 14.39 8.32
N ASP A 232 -10.17 14.81 7.29
CA ASP A 232 -11.30 14.08 6.72
C ASP A 232 -10.81 13.19 5.58
N LEU A 233 -10.63 11.91 5.89
CA LEU A 233 -10.11 10.89 4.98
C LEU A 233 -11.24 9.98 4.46
N ALA A 234 -12.50 10.32 4.74
CA ALA A 234 -13.65 9.54 4.30
C ALA A 234 -14.04 9.88 2.85
N VAL A 235 -14.52 8.87 2.12
CA VAL A 235 -15.09 9.03 0.77
C VAL A 235 -16.40 8.24 0.70
N PRO A 236 -17.58 8.89 0.66
CA PRO A 236 -17.80 10.34 0.72
C PRO A 236 -17.42 10.95 2.09
N ARG A 237 -17.29 12.28 2.14
CA ARG A 237 -16.94 13.03 3.36
C ARG A 237 -17.93 12.76 4.49
N ASP A 238 -17.41 12.66 5.70
CA ASP A 238 -18.20 12.44 6.91
C ASP A 238 -18.13 13.61 7.91
N ILE A 239 -17.38 14.66 7.57
CA ILE A 239 -17.28 15.91 8.32
C ILE A 239 -17.88 17.03 7.49
N ASP A 240 -18.73 17.85 8.12
CA ASP A 240 -19.30 19.05 7.52
C ASP A 240 -18.18 20.02 7.11
N GLU A 241 -18.08 20.32 5.80
CA GLU A 241 -17.01 21.16 5.25
C GLU A 241 -17.02 22.60 5.80
N THR A 242 -18.18 23.08 6.27
CA THR A 242 -18.32 24.43 6.86
C THR A 242 -17.51 24.58 8.14
N ILE A 243 -17.16 23.48 8.82
CA ILE A 243 -16.25 23.46 9.98
C ILE A 243 -14.87 24.00 9.62
N GLY A 244 -14.41 23.79 8.38
CA GLY A 244 -13.13 24.32 7.90
C GLY A 244 -13.07 25.85 7.84
N GLY A 245 -14.21 26.54 7.85
CA GLY A 245 -14.29 28.00 7.90
C GLY A 245 -14.27 28.59 9.31
N LEU A 246 -14.27 27.75 10.35
CA LEU A 246 -14.29 28.22 11.74
C LEU A 246 -12.92 28.77 12.17
N PRO A 247 -12.87 29.83 12.99
CA PRO A 247 -11.61 30.41 13.48
C PRO A 247 -10.74 29.37 14.19
N GLY A 248 -9.49 29.23 13.74
CA GLY A 248 -8.50 28.32 14.33
C GLY A 248 -8.63 26.86 13.88
N VAL A 249 -9.59 26.54 13.00
CA VAL A 249 -9.71 25.18 12.44
C VAL A 249 -8.88 25.07 11.16
N THR A 250 -8.15 23.97 11.03
CA THR A 250 -7.48 23.59 9.79
C THR A 250 -8.02 22.24 9.34
N LEU A 251 -8.69 22.19 8.19
CA LEU A 251 -9.29 20.98 7.65
C LEU A 251 -8.53 20.53 6.40
N TYR A 252 -7.98 19.32 6.46
CA TYR A 252 -7.41 18.62 5.32
C TYR A 252 -8.35 17.51 4.88
N ASN A 253 -8.57 17.38 3.58
CA ASN A 253 -9.28 16.25 3.01
C ASN A 253 -8.31 15.21 2.41
N ILE A 254 -8.84 14.07 1.96
CA ILE A 254 -8.03 13.00 1.36
C ILE A 254 -7.17 13.47 0.17
N GLU A 255 -7.67 14.37 -0.68
CA GLU A 255 -6.92 14.90 -1.83
C GLU A 255 -5.75 15.78 -1.38
N ASP A 256 -5.89 16.51 -0.27
CA ASP A 256 -4.79 17.30 0.30
C ASP A 256 -3.68 16.40 0.86
N VAL A 257 -4.06 15.28 1.48
CA VAL A 257 -3.13 14.24 1.91
C VAL A 257 -2.38 13.65 0.72
N GLU A 258 -3.09 13.37 -0.38
CA GLU A 258 -2.50 12.87 -1.62
C GLU A 258 -1.52 13.87 -2.25
N LYS A 259 -1.90 15.15 -2.35
CA LYS A 259 -1.01 16.21 -2.86
C LYS A 259 0.28 16.31 -2.03
N ARG A 260 0.19 16.19 -0.70
CA ARG A 260 1.37 16.18 0.17
C ARG A 260 2.19 14.90 0.05
N ALA A 261 1.55 13.75 -0.16
CA ALA A 261 2.24 12.49 -0.46
C ALA A 261 3.03 12.56 -1.78
N LEU A 262 2.50 13.29 -2.77
CA LEU A 262 3.18 13.53 -4.05
C LEU A 262 4.35 14.50 -3.92
N HIS A 263 4.34 15.47 -2.99
CA HIS A 263 5.48 16.38 -2.81
C HIS A 263 6.77 15.66 -2.30
N ASN A 264 6.63 14.47 -1.70
CA ASN A 264 7.76 13.59 -1.36
C ASN A 264 8.38 12.86 -2.59
N LEU A 265 7.92 13.13 -3.82
CA LEU A 265 8.40 12.48 -5.05
C LEU A 265 9.87 12.79 -5.41
N GLU A 266 10.40 13.97 -5.08
CA GLU A 266 11.80 14.32 -5.41
C GLU A 266 12.81 13.46 -4.64
N VAL A 267 12.53 13.19 -3.36
CA VAL A 267 13.29 12.25 -2.54
C VAL A 267 13.10 10.82 -3.06
N ARG A 268 11.90 10.47 -3.55
CA ARG A 268 11.62 9.15 -4.15
C ARG A 268 12.31 8.93 -5.47
N ARG A 269 12.53 9.95 -6.31
CA ARG A 269 13.20 9.77 -7.60
C ARG A 269 14.58 9.12 -7.41
N LYS A 270 15.36 9.60 -6.43
CA LYS A 270 16.66 9.00 -6.09
C LYS A 270 16.53 7.55 -5.58
N GLU A 271 15.51 7.26 -4.79
CA GLU A 271 15.24 5.91 -4.27
C GLU A 271 14.74 4.95 -5.35
N ILE A 272 13.99 5.46 -6.34
CA ILE A 272 13.57 4.74 -7.54
C ILE A 272 14.81 4.42 -8.38
N GLU A 273 15.67 5.41 -8.64
CA GLU A 273 16.93 5.22 -9.37
C GLU A 273 17.83 4.18 -8.68
N SER A 274 17.98 4.25 -7.35
CA SER A 274 18.73 3.24 -6.58
C SER A 274 18.07 1.85 -6.62
N ALA A 275 16.74 1.77 -6.60
CA ALA A 275 16.03 0.50 -6.70
C ALA A 275 16.15 -0.11 -8.10
N GLU A 276 16.13 0.72 -9.14
CA GLU A 276 16.39 0.32 -10.53
C GLU A 276 17.80 -0.23 -10.70
N GLU A 277 18.81 0.40 -10.08
CA GLU A 277 20.18 -0.10 -10.11
C GLU A 277 20.31 -1.49 -9.46
N ILE A 278 19.64 -1.71 -8.32
CA ILE A 278 19.61 -3.04 -7.68
C ILE A 278 18.91 -4.05 -8.58
N VAL A 279 17.78 -3.67 -9.21
CA VAL A 279 17.04 -4.55 -10.14
C VAL A 279 17.89 -4.95 -11.33
N GLU A 280 18.57 -4.01 -12.00
CA GLU A 280 19.43 -4.32 -13.14
C GLU A 280 20.63 -5.18 -12.73
N ASN A 281 21.22 -4.93 -11.55
CA ASN A 281 22.30 -5.76 -11.02
C ASN A 281 21.88 -7.21 -10.77
N GLU A 282 20.70 -7.44 -10.19
CA GLU A 282 20.17 -8.80 -9.98
C GLU A 282 19.72 -9.44 -11.30
N LEU A 283 19.17 -8.66 -12.23
CA LEU A 283 18.82 -9.13 -13.57
C LEU A 283 20.06 -9.64 -14.32
N ASN A 284 21.17 -8.88 -14.28
CA ASN A 284 22.43 -9.28 -14.91
C ASN A 284 22.96 -10.60 -14.32
N ARG A 285 22.89 -10.78 -12.99
CA ARG A 285 23.25 -12.05 -12.35
C ARG A 285 22.37 -13.20 -12.84
N TYR A 286 21.06 -12.99 -12.87
CA TYR A 286 20.12 -13.99 -13.39
C TYR A 286 20.44 -14.38 -14.83
N ILE A 287 20.73 -13.42 -15.72
CA ILE A 287 21.07 -13.68 -17.12
C ILE A 287 22.34 -14.54 -17.21
N VAL A 288 23.41 -14.16 -16.50
CA VAL A 288 24.68 -14.92 -16.50
C VAL A 288 24.46 -16.36 -16.03
N GLU A 289 23.73 -16.55 -14.93
CA GLU A 289 23.42 -17.88 -14.40
C GLU A 289 22.55 -18.71 -15.34
N TYR A 290 21.58 -18.07 -15.99
CA TYR A 290 20.69 -18.72 -16.95
C TYR A 290 21.48 -19.23 -18.16
N GLU A 291 22.34 -18.38 -18.72
CA GLU A 291 23.16 -18.72 -19.89
C GLU A 291 24.20 -19.81 -19.58
N LYS A 292 24.86 -19.74 -18.42
CA LYS A 292 25.79 -20.79 -17.98
C LYS A 292 25.11 -22.15 -17.91
N ARG A 293 23.89 -22.22 -17.36
CA ARG A 293 23.12 -23.47 -17.27
C ARG A 293 22.62 -23.94 -18.62
N ARG A 294 22.29 -23.02 -19.52
CA ARG A 294 21.91 -23.34 -20.89
C ARG A 294 23.07 -24.03 -21.60
N MET A 295 24.28 -23.48 -21.53
CA MET A 295 25.49 -24.08 -22.10
C MET A 295 25.78 -25.47 -21.53
N LEU A 296 25.64 -25.66 -20.21
CA LEU A 296 25.86 -26.97 -19.56
C LEU A 296 24.84 -28.05 -19.94
N LYS A 297 23.65 -27.67 -20.44
CA LYS A 297 22.63 -28.61 -20.93
C LYS A 297 22.75 -28.91 -22.43
N SER A 298 23.61 -28.19 -23.13
CA SER A 298 23.86 -28.34 -24.57
C SER A 298 25.08 -29.22 -24.86
N VAL A 299 25.75 -29.71 -23.82
CA VAL A 299 26.90 -30.64 -23.84
C VAL A 299 26.41 -31.98 -23.32
#